data_AF-A0A831LFQ2-F1
#
_entry.id   AF-A0A831LFQ2-F1
#
_cell.length_a   1.000
_cell.length_b   1.000
_cell.length_c   1.000
_cell.angle_alpha   90.00
_cell.angle_beta   90.00
_cell.angle_gamma   90.00
#
_symmetry.space_group_name_H-M   'P 1'
#
loop_
_entity.id
_entity.type
_entity.pdbx_description
1 polymer ?
#
loop_
_entity_poly.entity_id
_entity_poly.type
_entity_poly.pdbx_seq_one_letter_code
_entity_poly.pdbx_strand_id
1 'polypeptide(L)' 'MSEATFGTDGWRGIIARDFTVARLVQVTSAIIRHLQDENLARRGLVVGYDRRFQSQAFAA' A
#
# COMPACT_ATOMS: atom_id res chain seq x y z
N MET A 1 -15.10 -11.67 -2.14
CA MET A 1 -13.98 -10.73 -2.38
C MET A 1 -12.77 -11.30 -1.65
N SER A 2 -11.61 -11.45 -2.29
CA SER A 2 -10.42 -11.98 -1.62
C SER A 2 -9.78 -10.91 -0.73
N GLU A 3 -9.41 -11.28 0.48
CA GLU A 3 -8.75 -10.41 1.46
C GLU A 3 -7.33 -10.01 1.00
N ALA A 4 -6.80 -8.88 1.48
CA ALA A 4 -5.41 -8.51 1.23
C ALA A 4 -4.50 -9.25 2.23
N THR A 5 -3.84 -10.30 1.78
CA THR A 5 -2.96 -11.10 2.64
C THR A 5 -1.54 -10.54 2.65
N PHE A 6 -1.01 -10.26 3.83
CA PHE A 6 0.38 -9.84 4.04
C PHE A 6 1.26 -11.05 4.29
N GLY A 7 2.27 -11.26 3.44
CA GLY A 7 3.37 -12.18 3.69
C GLY A 7 4.55 -11.49 4.36
N THR A 8 5.70 -12.17 4.40
CA THR A 8 6.95 -11.61 4.95
C THR A 8 7.42 -10.36 4.18
N ASP A 9 7.17 -10.31 2.88
CA ASP A 9 7.54 -9.20 1.99
C ASP A 9 6.35 -8.29 1.65
N GLY A 10 5.39 -8.18 2.57
CA GLY A 10 4.19 -7.35 2.40
C GLY A 10 3.09 -8.00 1.57
N TRP A 11 2.22 -7.17 1.00
CA TRP A 11 1.08 -7.59 0.19
C TRP A 11 1.45 -7.66 -1.29
N ARG A 12 1.11 -8.77 -1.95
CA ARG A 12 1.36 -9.01 -3.38
C ARG A 12 0.07 -9.44 -4.09
N GLY A 13 -0.04 -9.10 -5.36
CA GLY A 13 -1.18 -9.45 -6.20
C GLY A 13 -0.94 -9.16 -7.67
N ILE A 14 -1.78 -9.71 -8.54
CA ILE A 14 -1.73 -9.38 -9.97
C ILE A 14 -2.35 -8.00 -10.21
N ILE A 15 -1.63 -7.11 -10.89
CA ILE A 15 -2.09 -5.76 -11.23
C ILE A 15 -3.40 -5.84 -12.01
N ALA A 16 -4.33 -4.93 -11.71
CA ALA A 16 -5.68 -4.84 -12.27
C ALA A 16 -6.64 -6.01 -11.96
N ARG A 17 -6.19 -7.02 -11.20
CA ARG A 17 -7.07 -8.08 -10.67
C ARG A 17 -7.10 -8.09 -9.14
N ASP A 18 -5.94 -8.33 -8.54
CA ASP A 18 -5.77 -8.43 -7.10
C ASP A 18 -5.20 -7.12 -6.53
N PHE A 19 -4.32 -6.44 -7.29
CA PHE A 19 -3.73 -5.15 -6.96
C PHE A 19 -4.39 -4.05 -7.78
N THR A 20 -5.35 -3.36 -7.17
CA THR A 20 -6.12 -2.26 -7.78
C THR A 20 -5.97 -0.99 -6.93
N VAL A 21 -6.24 0.18 -7.52
CA VAL A 21 -6.21 1.47 -6.79
C VAL A 21 -7.12 1.44 -5.57
N ALA A 22 -8.32 0.88 -5.69
CA ALA A 22 -9.25 0.78 -4.56
C ALA A 22 -8.67 -0.03 -3.39
N ARG A 23 -8.01 -1.16 -3.67
CA ARG A 23 -7.37 -1.99 -2.63
C ARG A 23 -6.11 -1.32 -2.08
N LEU A 24 -5.36 -0.63 -2.93
CA LEU A 24 -4.21 0.17 -2.50
C LEU A 24 -4.63 1.24 -1.49
N VAL A 25 -5.70 1.99 -1.76
CA VAL A 25 -6.25 3.00 -0.84
C VAL A 25 -6.65 2.39 0.50
N GLN A 26 -7.28 1.21 0.49
CA GLN A 26 -7.65 0.52 1.74
C GLN A 26 -6.42 0.16 2.57
N VAL A 27 -5.40 -0.41 1.95
CA VAL A 27 -4.15 -0.80 2.63
C VAL A 27 -3.38 0.42 3.14
N THR A 28 -3.23 1.47 2.32
CA THR A 28 -2.51 2.68 2.73
C THR A 28 -3.23 3.43 3.84
N SER A 29 -4.57 3.47 3.81
CA SER A 29 -5.38 4.04 4.90
C SER A 29 -5.15 3.31 6.22
N ALA A 30 -5.08 1.97 6.19
CA ALA A 30 -4.78 1.17 7.36
C ALA A 30 -3.36 1.43 7.91
N ILE A 31 -2.36 1.54 7.02
CA ILE A 31 -0.98 1.89 7.39
C ILE A 31 -0.92 3.29 8.04
N ILE A 32 -1.57 4.29 7.43
CA ILE A 32 -1.61 5.66 7.96
C ILE A 32 -2.23 5.68 9.35
N ARG A 33 -3.35 4.98 9.55
CA ARG A 33 -4.00 4.87 10.86
C ARG A 33 -3.08 4.23 11.89
N HIS A 34 -2.41 3.12 11.53
CA HIS A 34 -1.46 2.48 12.44
C HIS A 34 -0.31 3.42 12.83
N LEU A 35 0.26 4.18 11.88
CA LEU A 35 1.30 5.17 12.17
C LEU A 35 0.81 6.33 13.05
N GLN A 36 -0.47 6.70 12.96
CA GLN A 36 -1.08 7.69 13.84
C GLN A 36 -1.24 7.14 15.26
N ASP A 37 -1.76 5.91 15.39
CA ASP A 37 -1.96 5.23 16.68
C ASP A 37 -0.62 5.04 17.42
N GLU A 38 0.46 4.76 16.68
CA GLU A 38 1.84 4.64 17.22
C GLU A 38 2.54 5.99 17.45
N ASN A 39 1.86 7.13 17.24
CA ASN A 39 2.43 8.48 17.34
C ASN A 39 3.65 8.73 16.42
N LEU A 40 3.72 8.03 15.29
CA LEU A 40 4.82 8.12 14.32
C LEU A 40 4.54 9.07 13.15
N ALA A 41 3.31 9.55 13.00
CA ALA A 41 2.89 10.36 11.85
C ALA A 41 3.78 11.58 11.54
N ARG A 42 4.36 12.22 12.57
CA ARG A 42 5.24 13.41 12.40
C ARG A 42 6.62 13.08 11.82
N ARG A 43 7.02 11.81 11.77
CA ARG A 43 8.31 11.40 11.18
C ARG A 43 8.30 11.45 9.65
N GLY A 44 7.11 11.57 9.03
CA GLY A 44 6.93 11.46 7.60
C GLY A 44 6.96 10.01 7.12
N LEU A 45 6.63 9.80 5.85
CA LEU A 45 6.64 8.50 5.18
C LEU A 45 7.38 8.65 3.86
N VAL A 46 8.29 7.72 3.57
CA VAL A 46 8.97 7.64 2.27
C VAL A 46 8.21 6.64 1.39
N VAL A 47 7.83 7.06 0.19
CA VAL A 47 7.18 6.21 -0.81
C VAL A 47 8.15 6.00 -1.97
N GLY A 48 8.45 4.73 -2.26
CA GLY A 48 9.30 4.32 -3.37
C GLY A 48 8.57 3.33 -4.26
N TYR A 49 8.94 3.28 -5.53
CA TYR A 49 8.33 2.40 -6.52
C TYR A 49 9.35 1.93 -7.56
N ASP A 50 9.05 0.80 -8.22
CA ASP A 50 9.91 0.23 -9.26
C ASP A 50 9.41 0.57 -10.68
N ARG A 51 9.98 -0.05 -11.70
CA ARG A 51 9.63 0.19 -13.11
C ARG A 51 8.44 -0.65 -13.62
N ARG A 52 7.65 -1.28 -12.74
CA ARG A 52 6.48 -2.05 -13.18
C ARG A 52 5.37 -1.13 -13.70
N PHE A 53 4.46 -1.75 -14.46
CA PHE A 53 3.31 -1.06 -15.03
C PHE A 53 2.50 -0.34 -13.95
N GLN A 54 2.24 0.95 -14.18
CA GLN A 54 1.52 1.86 -13.26
C GLN A 54 2.16 2.08 -11.88
N SER A 55 3.37 1.57 -11.58
CA SER A 55 4.03 1.77 -10.28
C SER A 55 4.13 3.26 -9.89
N GLN A 56 4.45 4.14 -10.84
CA GLN A 56 4.46 5.59 -10.60
C GLN A 56 3.08 6.15 -10.23
N ALA A 57 2.02 5.70 -10.90
CA ALA A 57 0.66 6.15 -10.62
C ALA A 57 0.15 5.63 -9.27
N PHE A 58 0.60 4.46 -8.84
CA PHE A 58 0.29 3.91 -7.52
C PHE A 58 1.04 4.61 -6.38
N ALA A 59 2.18 5.25 -6.69
CA ALA A 59 2.99 5.96 -5.70
C ALA A 59 2.68 7.46 -5.59
N ALA A 60 1.83 7.98 -6.48
CA ALA A 60 1.40 9.38 -6.50
C ALA A 60 0.28 9.65 -5.49
#